data_AF-A0A9P7DQC9-F1
#
_entry.id   AF-A0A9P7DQC9-F1
#
_cell.length_a   1.000
_cell.length_b   1.000
_cell.length_c   1.000
_cell.angle_alpha   90.00
_cell.angle_beta   90.00
_cell.angle_gamma   90.00
#
_symmetry.space_group_name_H-M   'P 1'
#
loop_
_entity.id
_entity.type
_entity.pdbx_description
1 polymer ?
#
loop_
_entity_poly.entity_id
_entity_poly.type
_entity_poly.pdbx_seq_one_letter_code
_entity_poly.pdbx_strand_id
1 'polypeptide(L)'
;FITDLLFGSTHLQFSEAQKKAVLSWAHEMGAQNVPTLYALRKAQDHICSCIGNPTCKVTASSGNIFYINSISSAIAKDYSNPLTCFCMHDYPEDGRGNMSQMHHGLKMLHELPKELLVPSIRVNNNIYFRNELLQLTTGFFIPTHFFQGKISSRNAEQPSLQVLALGHPVVWTEAGFAVDPECIILEVSLFQQTYIDLQTDVHLCGFTCE
;
A
#
# COMPACT_ATOMS: atom_id res chain seq x y z
N PHE A 1 -9.76 -29.22 -3.10
CA PHE A 1 -9.26 -28.15 -2.23
C PHE A 1 -8.23 -28.68 -1.22
N ILE A 2 -8.61 -29.48 -0.20
CA ILE A 2 -7.67 -29.93 0.84
C ILE A 2 -6.44 -30.68 0.29
N THR A 3 -6.63 -31.57 -0.68
CA THR A 3 -5.54 -32.28 -1.36
C THR A 3 -4.55 -31.36 -2.06
N ASP A 4 -5.06 -30.28 -2.67
CA ASP A 4 -4.22 -29.28 -3.33
C ASP A 4 -3.41 -28.47 -2.31
N LEU A 5 -4.04 -28.12 -1.18
CA LEU A 5 -3.37 -27.43 -0.07
C LEU A 5 -2.29 -28.30 0.58
N LEU A 6 -2.53 -29.61 0.74
CA LEU A 6 -1.53 -30.56 1.24
C LEU A 6 -0.31 -30.63 0.31
N PHE A 7 -0.54 -30.80 -0.99
CA PHE A 7 0.54 -30.93 -1.96
C PHE A 7 1.21 -29.60 -2.31
N GLY A 8 0.55 -28.47 -2.05
CA GLY A 8 1.08 -27.11 -2.21
C GLY A 8 1.77 -26.55 -0.97
N SER A 9 1.94 -27.35 0.09
CA SER A 9 2.61 -26.90 1.32
C SER A 9 4.07 -26.52 1.08
N THR A 10 4.45 -25.32 1.52
CA THR A 10 5.83 -24.79 1.41
C THR A 10 6.84 -25.61 2.21
N HIS A 11 6.40 -26.22 3.31
CA HIS A 11 7.25 -26.96 4.24
C HIS A 11 7.28 -28.47 3.97
N LEU A 12 6.41 -28.96 3.08
CA LEU A 12 6.30 -30.38 2.76
C LEU A 12 6.19 -30.58 1.25
N GLN A 13 7.34 -30.72 0.60
CA GLN A 13 7.40 -30.93 -0.85
C GLN A 13 7.16 -32.40 -1.19
N PHE A 14 6.08 -32.67 -1.92
CA PHE A 14 5.79 -33.99 -2.46
C PHE A 14 6.29 -34.12 -3.89
N SER A 15 7.08 -35.16 -4.17
CA SER A 15 7.35 -35.61 -5.54
C SER A 15 6.07 -36.15 -6.18
N GLU A 16 6.01 -36.18 -7.52
CA GLU A 16 4.86 -36.73 -8.24
C GLU A 16 4.58 -38.19 -7.86
N ALA A 17 5.63 -38.98 -7.61
CA ALA A 17 5.49 -40.37 -7.13
C ALA A 17 4.83 -40.43 -5.75
N GLN A 18 5.22 -39.54 -4.82
CA GLN A 18 4.60 -39.46 -3.50
C GLN A 18 3.16 -38.98 -3.58
N LYS A 19 2.84 -37.96 -4.38
CA LYS A 19 1.45 -37.52 -4.60
C LYS A 19 0.60 -38.66 -5.13
N LYS A 20 1.09 -39.40 -6.13
CA LYS A 20 0.40 -40.57 -6.67
C LYS A 20 0.16 -41.64 -5.60
N ALA A 21 1.18 -41.96 -4.80
CA ALA A 21 1.07 -42.93 -3.72
C ALA A 21 0.00 -42.53 -2.69
N VAL A 22 -0.03 -41.25 -2.28
CA VAL A 22 -1.04 -40.73 -1.34
C VAL A 22 -2.45 -40.83 -1.91
N LEU A 23 -2.65 -40.46 -3.18
CA LEU A 23 -3.96 -40.56 -3.84
C LEU A 23 -4.40 -42.01 -4.05
N SER A 24 -3.49 -42.89 -4.47
CA SER A 24 -3.76 -44.32 -4.59
C SER A 24 -4.13 -44.94 -3.24
N TRP A 25 -3.38 -44.61 -2.18
CA TRP A 25 -3.71 -45.06 -0.83
C TRP A 25 -5.10 -44.58 -0.40
N ALA A 26 -5.44 -43.31 -0.62
CA ALA A 26 -6.77 -42.78 -0.29
C ALA A 26 -7.89 -43.53 -1.06
N HIS A 27 -7.64 -43.85 -2.33
CA HIS A 27 -8.58 -44.62 -3.15
C HIS A 27 -8.77 -46.05 -2.62
N GLU A 28 -7.69 -46.76 -2.31
CA GLU A 28 -7.74 -48.13 -1.74
C GLU A 28 -8.43 -48.18 -0.38
N MET A 29 -8.32 -47.11 0.42
CA MET A 29 -9.03 -46.97 1.70
C MET A 29 -10.53 -46.66 1.53
N GLY A 30 -11.04 -46.58 0.30
CA GLY A 30 -12.46 -46.33 0.01
C GLY A 30 -12.86 -44.87 0.17
N ALA A 31 -11.92 -43.92 0.17
CA ALA A 31 -12.26 -42.50 0.22
C ALA A 31 -13.05 -42.09 -1.04
N GLN A 32 -14.13 -41.35 -0.84
CA GLN A 32 -14.94 -40.85 -1.95
C GLN A 32 -14.33 -39.58 -2.55
N ASN A 33 -14.54 -39.37 -3.85
CA ASN A 33 -14.13 -38.15 -4.58
C ASN A 33 -12.63 -37.84 -4.52
N VAL A 34 -11.77 -38.87 -4.53
CA VAL A 34 -10.32 -38.68 -4.61
C VAL A 34 -9.97 -38.05 -5.96
N PRO A 35 -9.32 -36.87 -5.99
CA PRO A 35 -8.99 -36.21 -7.24
C PRO A 35 -7.85 -36.94 -7.96
N THR A 36 -7.85 -36.89 -9.28
CA THR A 36 -6.69 -37.33 -10.06
C THR A 36 -5.60 -36.26 -10.03
N LEU A 37 -4.34 -36.66 -10.26
CA LEU A 37 -3.24 -35.69 -10.43
C LEU A 37 -3.53 -34.70 -11.56
N TYR A 38 -4.19 -35.15 -12.62
CA TYR A 38 -4.60 -34.28 -13.73
C TYR A 38 -5.61 -33.22 -13.27
N ALA A 39 -6.63 -33.62 -12.50
CA ALA A 39 -7.62 -32.69 -11.98
C ALA A 39 -6.99 -31.65 -11.04
N LEU A 40 -6.03 -32.06 -10.22
CA LEU A 40 -5.26 -31.14 -9.36
C LEU A 40 -4.46 -30.14 -10.18
N ARG A 41 -3.70 -30.60 -11.19
CA ARG A 41 -2.94 -29.69 -12.08
C ARG A 41 -3.86 -28.71 -12.80
N LYS A 42 -4.98 -29.18 -13.35
CA LYS A 42 -5.96 -28.30 -14.02
C LYS A 42 -6.54 -27.25 -13.07
N ALA A 43 -6.77 -27.61 -11.81
CA ALA A 43 -7.21 -26.66 -10.79
C ALA A 43 -6.10 -25.63 -10.49
N GLN A 44 -4.84 -26.06 -10.33
CA GLN A 44 -3.70 -25.17 -10.15
C GLN A 44 -3.52 -24.21 -11.33
N ASP A 45 -3.60 -24.71 -12.57
CA ASP A 45 -3.53 -23.90 -13.78
C ASP A 45 -4.65 -22.86 -13.81
N HIS A 46 -5.87 -23.25 -13.41
CA HIS A 46 -6.99 -22.33 -13.33
C HIS A 46 -6.78 -21.25 -12.26
N ILE A 47 -6.30 -21.61 -11.07
CA ILE A 47 -5.95 -20.65 -10.01
C ILE A 47 -4.87 -19.68 -10.50
N CYS A 48 -3.80 -20.20 -11.12
CA CYS A 48 -2.74 -19.40 -11.71
C CYS A 48 -3.26 -18.46 -12.81
N SER A 49 -4.26 -18.89 -13.59
CA SER A 49 -4.90 -18.04 -14.60
C SER A 49 -5.73 -16.91 -13.99
N CYS A 50 -6.35 -17.14 -12.82
CA CYS A 50 -7.20 -16.17 -12.16
C CYS A 50 -6.40 -15.16 -11.31
N ILE A 51 -5.39 -15.64 -10.58
CA ILE A 51 -4.62 -14.86 -9.59
C ILE A 51 -3.28 -14.37 -10.18
N GLY A 52 -2.86 -14.95 -11.31
CA GLY A 52 -1.57 -14.70 -11.94
C GLY A 52 -0.48 -15.65 -11.45
N ASN A 53 0.36 -16.09 -12.38
CA ASN A 53 1.62 -16.78 -12.08
C ASN A 53 2.74 -15.74 -12.02
N PRO A 54 3.24 -15.37 -10.83
CA PRO A 54 4.25 -14.33 -10.71
C PRO A 54 5.61 -14.77 -11.26
N THR A 55 5.85 -16.07 -11.43
CA THR A 55 7.17 -16.62 -11.75
C THR A 55 7.39 -16.68 -13.25
N CYS A 56 8.32 -15.87 -13.74
CA CYS A 56 8.80 -15.88 -15.11
C CYS A 56 10.10 -16.67 -15.21
N LYS A 57 10.17 -17.61 -16.16
CA LYS A 57 11.42 -18.28 -16.53
C LYS A 57 12.21 -17.38 -17.47
N VAL A 58 13.42 -17.01 -17.09
CA VAL A 58 14.32 -16.18 -17.88
C VAL A 58 15.58 -16.99 -18.21
N THR A 59 15.93 -17.08 -19.48
CA THR A 59 17.18 -17.71 -19.92
C THR A 59 18.18 -16.60 -20.24
N ALA A 60 19.29 -16.56 -19.49
CA ALA A 60 20.37 -15.63 -19.76
C ALA A 60 21.13 -16.02 -21.04
N SER A 61 21.87 -15.06 -21.62
CA SER A 61 22.71 -15.29 -22.79
C SER A 61 23.76 -16.38 -22.60
N SER A 62 24.17 -16.66 -21.35
CA SER A 62 25.07 -17.76 -20.99
C SER A 62 24.42 -19.15 -20.98
N GLY A 63 23.09 -19.24 -21.23
CA GLY A 63 22.31 -20.48 -21.16
C GLY A 63 21.77 -20.82 -19.76
N ASN A 64 22.11 -20.04 -18.74
CA ASN A 64 21.60 -20.23 -17.38
C ASN A 64 20.10 -19.90 -17.30
N ILE A 65 19.33 -20.74 -16.60
CA ILE A 65 17.89 -20.57 -16.39
C ILE A 65 17.65 -19.98 -14.99
N PHE A 66 16.97 -18.85 -14.94
CA PHE A 66 16.51 -18.19 -13.72
C PHE A 66 14.99 -18.22 -13.66
N TYR A 67 14.45 -18.27 -12.45
CA TYR A 67 13.02 -18.10 -12.18
C TYR A 67 12.87 -16.83 -11.36
N ILE A 68 12.24 -15.81 -11.94
CA ILE A 68 12.12 -14.48 -11.34
C ILE A 68 10.65 -14.23 -11.06
N ASN A 69 10.33 -13.91 -9.81
CA ASN A 69 9.00 -13.43 -9.47
C ASN A 69 8.88 -11.95 -9.80
N SER A 70 7.73 -11.56 -10.36
CA SER A 70 7.39 -10.14 -10.52
C SER A 70 7.31 -9.45 -9.16
N ILE A 71 8.17 -8.46 -8.94
CA ILE A 71 8.20 -7.66 -7.70
C ILE A 71 6.88 -6.91 -7.53
N SER A 72 6.35 -6.30 -8.59
CA SER A 72 5.07 -5.60 -8.54
C SER A 72 3.92 -6.54 -8.16
N SER A 73 3.95 -7.79 -8.65
CA SER A 73 2.95 -8.80 -8.29
C SER A 73 3.09 -9.26 -6.84
N ALA A 74 4.31 -9.31 -6.30
CA ALA A 74 4.52 -9.61 -4.88
C ALA A 74 3.98 -8.49 -3.99
N ILE A 75 4.34 -7.23 -4.29
CA ILE A 75 3.84 -6.05 -3.57
C ILE A 75 2.31 -5.99 -3.64
N ALA A 76 1.71 -6.18 -4.82
CA ALA A 76 0.26 -6.19 -4.97
C ALA A 76 -0.42 -7.27 -4.12
N LYS A 77 0.19 -8.45 -3.97
CA LYS A 77 -0.32 -9.53 -3.10
C LYS A 77 -0.22 -9.17 -1.62
N ASP A 78 0.84 -8.49 -1.20
CA ASP A 78 0.98 -8.03 0.19
C ASP A 78 -0.08 -6.99 0.55
N TYR A 79 -0.32 -6.00 -0.33
CA TYR A 79 -1.41 -5.01 -0.16
C TYR A 79 -2.81 -5.62 -0.26
N SER A 80 -2.98 -6.70 -1.06
CA SER A 80 -4.27 -7.39 -1.17
C SER A 80 -4.56 -8.32 0.02
N ASN A 81 -3.54 -8.68 0.80
CA ASN A 81 -3.69 -9.54 1.96
C ASN A 81 -4.08 -8.69 3.20
N PRO A 82 -5.29 -8.87 3.76
CA PRO A 82 -5.75 -8.04 4.87
C PRO A 82 -4.91 -8.20 6.15
N LEU A 83 -4.24 -9.34 6.35
CA LEU A 83 -3.36 -9.56 7.50
C LEU A 83 -2.00 -8.88 7.32
N THR A 84 -1.42 -8.99 6.13
CA THR A 84 -0.13 -8.36 5.83
C THR A 84 -0.29 -6.86 5.73
N CYS A 85 -1.25 -6.38 4.95
CA CYS A 85 -1.51 -4.96 4.72
C CYS A 85 -1.75 -4.18 6.03
N PHE A 86 -2.42 -4.79 7.02
CA PHE A 86 -2.66 -4.14 8.32
C PHE A 86 -1.37 -3.92 9.13
N CYS A 87 -0.33 -4.71 8.88
CA CYS A 87 0.97 -4.59 9.54
C CYS A 87 1.97 -3.73 8.73
N MET A 88 1.61 -3.31 7.51
CA MET A 88 2.46 -2.46 6.68
C MET A 88 2.48 -1.02 7.21
N HIS A 89 3.64 -0.36 7.11
CA HIS A 89 3.83 1.03 7.52
C HIS A 89 4.14 1.85 6.27
N ASP A 90 3.12 2.52 5.74
CA ASP A 90 3.21 3.26 4.48
C ASP A 90 3.86 4.64 4.66
N TYR A 91 3.83 5.20 5.87
CA TYR A 91 4.32 6.53 6.19
C TYR A 91 5.60 6.46 7.03
N PRO A 92 6.58 7.36 6.80
CA PRO A 92 7.65 7.61 7.77
C PRO A 92 7.06 8.02 9.13
N GLU A 93 7.71 7.63 10.22
CA GLU A 93 7.32 8.02 11.58
C GLU A 93 8.40 8.92 12.20
N ASP A 94 7.98 10.03 12.80
CA ASP A 94 8.83 10.81 13.70
C ASP A 94 9.01 10.07 15.03
N GLY A 95 10.14 9.36 15.14
CA GLY A 95 10.54 8.63 16.34
C GLY A 95 10.98 9.51 17.52
N ARG A 96 10.87 10.85 17.43
CA ARG A 96 11.28 11.81 18.47
C ARG A 96 12.70 11.59 18.96
N GLY A 97 13.62 11.35 18.02
CA GLY A 97 15.04 11.09 18.29
C GLY A 97 15.40 9.65 18.63
N ASN A 98 14.43 8.72 18.65
CA ASN A 98 14.69 7.28 18.80
C ASN A 98 14.38 6.53 17.50
N MET A 99 15.14 5.46 17.21
CA MET A 99 14.92 4.61 16.05
C MET A 99 14.91 3.14 16.45
N SER A 100 13.73 2.53 16.52
CA SER A 100 13.57 1.08 16.76
C SER A 100 13.37 0.28 15.47
N GLN A 101 12.92 0.94 14.41
CA GLN A 101 12.55 0.36 13.11
C GLN A 101 12.96 1.33 11.99
N MET A 102 12.99 0.84 10.76
CA MET A 102 13.41 1.64 9.60
C MET A 102 12.51 2.88 9.36
N HIS A 103 11.19 2.77 9.57
CA HIS A 103 10.26 3.88 9.39
C HIS A 103 10.49 5.04 10.38
N HIS A 104 11.16 4.81 11.51
CA HIS A 104 11.58 5.85 12.46
C HIS A 104 12.85 6.60 12.04
N GLY A 105 13.48 6.20 10.93
CA GLY A 105 14.74 6.80 10.50
C GLY A 105 14.53 8.26 10.09
N LEU A 106 15.33 9.18 10.62
CA LEU A 106 15.39 10.59 10.21
C LEU A 106 15.48 10.74 8.67
N LYS A 107 16.20 9.83 8.01
CA LYS A 107 16.32 9.82 6.55
C LYS A 107 14.99 9.53 5.83
N MET A 108 14.15 8.67 6.40
CA MET A 108 12.83 8.40 5.85
C MET A 108 11.95 9.66 5.92
N LEU A 109 12.08 10.46 6.97
CA LEU A 109 11.28 11.66 7.15
C LEU A 109 11.81 12.87 6.35
N HIS A 110 13.13 13.07 6.29
CA HIS A 110 13.72 14.31 5.75
C HIS A 110 14.52 14.15 4.46
N GLU A 111 15.05 12.96 4.16
CA GLU A 111 16.00 12.75 3.06
C GLU A 111 15.41 11.92 1.91
N LEU A 112 14.16 11.48 2.01
CA LEU A 112 13.54 10.75 0.90
C LEU A 112 13.39 11.65 -0.34
N PRO A 113 13.84 11.19 -1.52
CA PRO A 113 13.57 11.87 -2.79
C PRO A 113 12.07 12.12 -2.97
N LYS A 114 11.71 13.25 -3.57
CA LYS A 114 10.32 13.70 -3.69
C LYS A 114 9.43 12.71 -4.43
N GLU A 115 10.03 11.94 -5.33
CA GLU A 115 9.42 10.92 -6.17
C GLU A 115 9.07 9.64 -5.39
N LEU A 116 9.76 9.38 -4.28
CA LEU A 116 9.55 8.19 -3.43
C LEU A 116 8.64 8.45 -2.24
N LEU A 117 8.29 9.71 -2.01
CA LEU A 117 7.37 10.11 -0.95
C LEU A 117 5.94 9.66 -1.24
N VAL A 118 5.19 9.34 -0.19
CA VAL A 118 3.80 8.87 -0.28
C VAL A 118 2.94 9.89 -1.05
N PRO A 119 2.36 9.53 -2.21
CA PRO A 119 1.75 10.51 -3.13
C PRO A 119 0.46 11.12 -2.59
N SER A 120 -0.27 10.39 -1.76
CA SER A 120 -1.61 10.78 -1.31
C SER A 120 -1.97 10.18 0.04
N ILE A 121 -3.01 10.72 0.65
CA ILE A 121 -3.62 10.18 1.86
C ILE A 121 -5.13 10.08 1.72
N ARG A 122 -5.73 9.03 2.30
CA ARG A 122 -7.17 8.88 2.39
C ARG A 122 -7.67 9.36 3.76
N VAL A 123 -8.55 10.36 3.77
CA VAL A 123 -9.20 10.90 4.97
C VAL A 123 -10.69 10.99 4.72
N ASN A 124 -11.53 10.40 5.59
CA ASN A 124 -13.00 10.45 5.50
C ASN A 124 -13.55 10.13 4.09
N ASN A 125 -13.02 9.09 3.45
CA ASN A 125 -13.30 8.66 2.07
C ASN A 125 -12.80 9.55 0.92
N ASN A 126 -12.24 10.72 1.22
CA ASN A 126 -11.59 11.56 0.22
C ASN A 126 -10.11 11.24 0.12
N ILE A 127 -9.53 11.42 -1.08
CA ILE A 127 -8.10 11.23 -1.34
C ILE A 127 -7.49 12.60 -1.60
N TYR A 128 -6.48 12.95 -0.82
CA TYR A 128 -5.74 14.21 -0.94
C TYR A 128 -4.34 13.91 -1.46
N PHE A 129 -3.93 14.61 -2.52
CA PHE A 129 -2.62 14.44 -3.12
C PHE A 129 -1.63 15.50 -2.64
N ARG A 130 -0.35 15.17 -2.65
CA ARG A 130 0.71 16.15 -2.44
C ARG A 130 0.75 17.15 -3.59
N ASN A 131 1.13 18.38 -3.26
CA ASN A 131 1.26 19.51 -4.16
C ASN A 131 -0.06 19.93 -4.84
N GLU A 132 -1.20 19.51 -4.31
CA GLU A 132 -2.52 19.97 -4.73
C GLU A 132 -3.13 20.88 -3.66
N LEU A 133 -3.87 21.90 -4.10
CA LEU A 133 -4.58 22.78 -3.19
C LEU A 133 -5.75 22.02 -2.55
N LEU A 134 -5.87 22.10 -1.23
CA LEU A 134 -7.03 21.59 -0.49
C LEU A 134 -7.57 22.64 0.45
N GLN A 135 -8.82 22.46 0.86
CA GLN A 135 -9.48 23.34 1.82
C GLN A 135 -9.42 22.74 3.23
N LEU A 136 -9.10 23.60 4.19
CA LEU A 136 -9.21 23.37 5.61
C LEU A 136 -10.49 24.03 6.14
N THR A 137 -10.91 23.72 7.37
CA THR A 137 -12.02 24.42 8.04
C THR A 137 -11.84 25.95 8.04
N THR A 138 -10.59 26.44 8.12
CA THR A 138 -10.27 27.86 8.22
C THR A 138 -9.15 28.27 7.25
N GLY A 139 -9.29 27.97 5.97
CA GLY A 139 -8.37 28.42 4.92
C GLY A 139 -8.01 27.33 3.92
N PHE A 140 -6.87 27.50 3.24
CA PHE A 140 -6.38 26.57 2.24
C PHE A 140 -4.96 26.11 2.57
N PHE A 141 -4.56 24.99 1.99
CA PHE A 141 -3.28 24.35 2.26
C PHE A 141 -2.78 23.57 1.05
N ILE A 142 -1.46 23.47 0.90
CA ILE A 142 -0.81 22.62 -0.11
C ILE A 142 0.14 21.65 0.63
N PRO A 143 -0.23 20.37 0.81
CA PRO A 143 0.62 19.40 1.49
C PRO A 143 1.81 19.01 0.61
N THR A 144 3.01 18.96 1.18
CA THR A 144 4.24 18.55 0.50
C THR A 144 4.76 17.19 0.97
N HIS A 145 4.35 16.76 2.17
CA HIS A 145 4.80 15.51 2.78
C HIS A 145 3.78 14.98 3.80
N PHE A 146 3.56 13.67 3.83
CA PHE A 146 2.72 12.99 4.82
C PHE A 146 3.59 12.07 5.68
N PHE A 147 3.43 12.13 7.00
CA PHE A 147 4.21 11.34 7.95
C PHE A 147 3.40 11.07 9.22
N GLN A 148 3.82 10.09 10.01
CA GLN A 148 3.24 9.78 11.30
C GLN A 148 3.99 10.48 12.43
N GLY A 149 3.25 11.04 13.37
CA GLY A 149 3.81 11.70 14.54
C GLY A 149 2.93 11.50 15.76
N LYS A 150 3.57 11.40 16.93
CA LYS A 150 2.85 11.34 18.20
C LYS A 150 2.36 12.74 18.56
N ILE A 151 1.07 12.90 18.80
CA ILE A 151 0.48 14.18 19.25
C ILE A 151 -0.04 14.00 20.67
N SER A 152 0.33 14.94 21.54
CA SER A 152 -0.19 15.01 22.91
C SER A 152 -1.58 15.66 22.85
N SER A 153 -2.65 14.87 22.77
CA SER A 153 -4.00 15.42 22.94
C SER A 153 -4.21 15.84 24.38
N ARG A 154 -4.80 17.03 24.61
CA ARG A 154 -5.07 17.56 25.96
C ARG A 154 -5.95 16.64 26.82
N ASN A 155 -6.68 15.72 26.18
CA ASN A 155 -7.65 14.83 26.84
C ASN A 155 -7.24 13.34 26.83
N ALA A 156 -6.06 12.99 26.29
CA ALA A 156 -5.61 11.60 26.23
C ALA A 156 -4.42 11.38 27.18
N GLU A 157 -4.51 10.38 28.06
CA GLU A 157 -3.44 10.02 29.00
C GLU A 157 -2.15 9.55 28.30
N GLN A 158 -2.25 9.14 27.03
CA GLN A 158 -1.11 8.72 26.22
C GLN A 158 -1.15 9.38 24.84
N PRO A 159 0.03 9.79 24.31
CA PRO A 159 0.12 10.35 22.97
C PRO A 159 -0.26 9.28 21.93
N SER A 160 -1.20 9.62 21.05
CA SER A 160 -1.61 8.76 19.94
C SER A 160 -0.77 9.05 18.70
N LEU A 161 -0.48 7.99 17.94
CA LEU A 161 0.14 8.12 16.63
C LEU A 161 -0.91 8.62 15.65
N GLN A 162 -0.64 9.76 15.02
CA GLN A 162 -1.53 10.36 14.03
C GLN A 162 -0.77 10.66 12.76
N VAL A 163 -1.49 10.69 11.64
CA VAL A 163 -0.91 11.12 10.38
C VAL A 163 -0.97 12.64 10.29
N LEU A 164 0.16 13.25 9.95
CA LEU A 164 0.42 14.66 9.85
C LEU A 164 0.80 15.01 8.41
N ALA A 165 0.53 16.25 8.03
CA ALA A 165 0.97 16.82 6.77
C ALA A 165 1.87 18.02 7.03
N LEU A 166 3.06 18.03 6.42
CA LEU A 166 3.87 19.22 6.24
C LEU A 166 3.44 19.89 4.93
N GLY A 167 3.36 21.21 4.90
CA GLY A 167 2.98 21.93 3.69
C GLY A 167 2.81 23.42 3.89
N HIS A 168 2.33 24.08 2.84
CA HIS A 168 2.22 25.53 2.78
C HIS A 168 0.79 25.99 3.09
N PRO A 169 0.59 26.90 4.05
CA PRO A 169 -0.64 27.67 4.16
C PRO A 169 -0.92 28.45 2.89
N VAL A 170 -2.20 28.55 2.53
CA VAL A 170 -2.63 29.35 1.38
C VAL A 170 -3.77 30.27 1.79
N VAL A 171 -3.63 31.54 1.43
CA VAL A 171 -4.63 32.58 1.68
C VAL A 171 -5.25 33.02 0.36
N TRP A 172 -6.56 33.19 0.35
CA TRP A 172 -7.25 33.79 -0.79
C TRP A 172 -7.14 35.31 -0.72
N THR A 173 -6.65 35.93 -1.80
CA THR A 173 -6.49 37.38 -1.95
C THR A 173 -7.23 37.86 -3.20
N GLU A 174 -7.34 39.17 -3.39
CA GLU A 174 -7.94 39.75 -4.61
C GLU A 174 -7.19 39.36 -5.90
N ALA A 175 -5.90 39.00 -5.79
CA ALA A 175 -5.07 38.53 -6.89
C ALA A 175 -5.08 36.99 -7.05
N GLY A 176 -5.90 36.27 -6.26
CA GLY A 176 -5.98 34.81 -6.22
C GLY A 176 -5.29 34.19 -5.00
N PHE A 177 -4.85 32.95 -5.14
CA PHE A 177 -4.21 32.19 -4.04
C PHE A 177 -2.76 32.67 -3.80
N ALA A 178 -2.50 33.18 -2.61
CA ALA A 178 -1.17 33.50 -2.13
C ALA A 178 -0.65 32.36 -1.23
N VAL A 179 0.46 31.75 -1.63
CA VAL A 179 1.10 30.64 -0.90
C VAL A 179 2.14 31.20 0.07
N ASP A 180 2.03 30.85 1.34
CA ASP A 180 3.04 31.20 2.34
C ASP A 180 4.30 30.35 2.14
N PRO A 181 5.50 30.95 1.99
CA PRO A 181 6.73 30.18 1.83
C PRO A 181 7.10 29.34 3.05
N GLU A 182 6.62 29.68 4.24
CA GLU A 182 6.91 28.94 5.46
C GLU A 182 6.00 27.71 5.58
N CYS A 183 6.61 26.53 5.73
CA CYS A 183 5.85 25.30 5.92
C CYS A 183 5.38 25.16 7.37
N ILE A 184 4.16 24.70 7.53
CA ILE A 184 3.59 24.30 8.82
C ILE A 184 3.21 22.82 8.82
N ILE A 185 3.08 22.26 10.01
CA ILE A 185 2.61 20.89 10.23
C ILE A 185 1.16 20.94 10.72
N LEU A 186 0.28 20.16 10.08
CA LEU A 186 -1.14 20.06 10.42
C LEU A 186 -1.58 18.61 10.53
N GLU A 187 -2.63 18.36 11.31
CA GLU A 187 -3.33 17.08 11.30
C GLU A 187 -4.14 16.94 10.01
N VAL A 188 -4.07 15.76 9.38
CA VAL A 188 -4.82 15.48 8.15
C VAL A 188 -6.34 15.43 8.40
N SER A 189 -6.75 15.29 9.66
CA SER A 189 -8.15 15.38 10.12
C SER A 189 -8.80 16.74 9.83
N LEU A 190 -7.99 17.79 9.62
CA LEU A 190 -8.45 19.14 9.30
C LEU A 190 -8.84 19.32 7.82
N PHE A 191 -8.54 18.33 6.97
CA PHE A 191 -8.81 18.40 5.53
C PHE A 191 -10.31 18.21 5.25
N GLN A 192 -10.89 19.12 4.46
CA GLN A 192 -12.34 19.16 4.18
C GLN A 192 -12.67 18.85 2.72
N GLN A 193 -12.09 19.61 1.79
CA GLN A 193 -12.37 19.50 0.35
C GLN A 193 -11.09 19.28 -0.44
N THR A 194 -11.16 18.37 -1.41
CA THR A 194 -10.06 18.08 -2.34
C THR A 194 -9.96 19.16 -3.41
N TYR A 195 -8.86 19.17 -4.16
CA TYR A 195 -8.71 20.08 -5.30
C TYR A 195 -9.84 19.93 -6.33
N ILE A 196 -10.26 18.69 -6.60
CA ILE A 196 -11.34 18.40 -7.55
C ILE A 196 -12.66 19.03 -7.07
N ASP A 197 -12.95 18.93 -5.78
CA ASP A 197 -14.16 19.56 -5.21
C ASP A 197 -14.10 21.09 -5.40
N LEU A 198 -12.93 21.69 -5.15
CA LEU A 198 -12.71 23.14 -5.30
C LEU A 198 -12.81 23.63 -6.75
N GLN A 199 -12.41 22.82 -7.72
CA GLN A 199 -12.57 23.17 -9.15
C GLN A 199 -14.04 23.29 -9.56
N THR A 200 -14.95 22.60 -8.86
CA THR A 200 -16.39 22.67 -9.14
C THR A 200 -17.08 23.84 -8.43
N ASP A 201 -16.40 24.52 -7.50
CA ASP A 201 -16.94 25.67 -6.79
C ASP A 201 -16.84 26.94 -7.65
N VAL A 202 -18.00 27.42 -8.08
CA VAL A 202 -18.16 28.61 -8.94
C VAL A 202 -17.59 29.88 -8.27
N HIS A 203 -17.50 29.91 -6.94
CA HIS A 203 -16.98 31.07 -6.19
C HIS A 203 -15.45 31.12 -6.09
N LEU A 204 -14.76 30.01 -6.37
CA LEU A 204 -13.29 29.92 -6.40
C LEU A 204 -12.74 29.91 -7.84
N CYS A 205 -13.58 30.31 -8.81
CA CYS A 205 -13.32 30.42 -10.23
C CYS A 205 -12.10 31.32 -10.54
N GLY A 206 -10.91 30.72 -10.50
CA GLY A 206 -9.65 31.22 -11.06
C GLY A 206 -8.80 30.12 -11.69
N PHE A 207 -9.26 28.86 -11.66
CA PHE A 207 -8.58 27.71 -12.26
C PHE A 207 -8.98 27.53 -13.73
N THR A 208 -8.66 28.49 -14.59
CA THR A 208 -8.66 28.23 -16.02
C THR A 208 -7.39 27.46 -16.36
N CYS A 209 -7.52 26.17 -16.70
CA CYS A 209 -6.47 25.46 -17.42
C CYS A 209 -6.29 26.13 -18.78
N GLU A 210 -5.11 26.70 -19.04
CA GLU A 210 -4.60 26.85 -20.41
C GLU A 210 -4.10 25.49 -20.94
#